data_AF-A0A9W7FXQ0-F1
#
_entry.id   AF-A0A9W7FXQ0-F1
#
_cell.length_a   1.000
_cell.length_b   1.000
_cell.length_c   1.000
_cell.angle_alpha   90.00
_cell.angle_beta   90.00
_cell.angle_gamma   90.00
#
_symmetry.space_group_name_H-M   'P 1'
#
loop_
_entity.id
_entity.type
_entity.pdbx_description
1 polymer ?
#
loop_
_entity_poly.entity_id
_entity_poly.type
_entity_poly.pdbx_seq_one_letter_code
_entity_poly.pdbx_strand_id
1 'polypeptide(L)'
;MLTSRDLLRQYGKDRPEEDPDYIKHLESTPIEVFMTPLSKVVFCRPDESVRTVRSVMAKVGVKALPIMSKDGRVEGIVTSRDITDFGLEAKDKGGKESYLKDMAGRVGMMANASMAEPPVHMESALRALNTQLFVNVGTAKLPHPFKTSDGVAGNKRIHGAREYATDVELSEDAEFIWKGEAGTDNGTSTTMQPQPYAWAGVADGVGSWREYGVDPREFSRALMEGCRDALVKQIGNTQSTDTLPRPSDLLREAHETVKERDVVGSSTACVMLFDGRAHQINFSNLGDSGIIVLRHIDSSVAGVLKRDRVLKREEKKGSDLRVSFVSQQQLKSFNHPYQFGWLGKGNEEDSSNSFKSSDDLCTSSIHVRRGDIIIMATDGLFDNVDVDDITSVVQIWEMENGFVSGNDLAARERRWEKGITKGYKEGRSPDDLAMYLCELARKRSLRDDVDSPFAMLAKENDIMWSGGMPDDCTVIVAHVVGEPGGKK
;
A
#
# COMPACT_ATOMS: atom_id res chain seq x y z
N MET A 1 -19.33 -15.56 -5.81
CA MET A 1 -19.27 -16.02 -7.23
C MET A 1 -18.60 -17.38 -7.26
N LEU A 2 -19.15 -18.37 -7.97
CA LEU A 2 -18.54 -19.69 -8.14
C LEU A 2 -17.93 -19.78 -9.55
N THR A 3 -16.66 -20.13 -9.67
CA THR A 3 -16.00 -20.28 -10.97
C THR A 3 -15.61 -21.74 -11.22
N SER A 4 -15.42 -22.12 -12.49
CA SER A 4 -14.93 -23.45 -12.85
C SER A 4 -13.56 -23.76 -12.22
N ARG A 5 -12.75 -22.72 -11.93
CA ARG A 5 -11.47 -22.86 -11.24
C ARG A 5 -11.64 -23.20 -9.75
N ASP A 6 -12.68 -22.69 -9.11
CA ASP A 6 -12.98 -22.98 -7.70
C ASP A 6 -13.42 -24.44 -7.53
N LEU A 7 -14.22 -24.96 -8.47
CA LEU A 7 -14.56 -26.39 -8.54
C LEU A 7 -13.31 -27.25 -8.78
N LEU A 8 -12.51 -26.91 -9.79
CA LEU A 8 -11.28 -27.64 -10.13
C LEU A 8 -10.23 -27.63 -9.01
N ARG A 9 -10.18 -26.58 -8.19
CA ARG A 9 -9.26 -26.49 -7.04
C ARG A 9 -9.55 -27.54 -5.96
N GLN A 10 -10.81 -27.95 -5.83
CA GLN A 10 -11.20 -29.03 -4.92
C GLN A 10 -10.99 -30.40 -5.57
N TYR A 11 -11.30 -30.56 -6.87
CA TYR A 11 -10.97 -31.78 -7.63
C TYR A 11 -9.48 -32.16 -7.59
N GLY A 12 -8.58 -31.18 -7.38
CA GLY A 12 -7.14 -31.42 -7.30
C GLY A 12 -6.58 -31.59 -5.89
N LYS A 13 -7.39 -31.44 -4.84
CA LYS A 13 -6.92 -31.53 -3.45
C LYS A 13 -6.93 -32.96 -2.90
N ASP A 14 -7.92 -33.75 -3.31
CA ASP A 14 -8.05 -35.14 -2.89
C ASP A 14 -7.93 -36.04 -4.12
N ARG A 15 -7.08 -37.06 -4.05
CA ARG A 15 -6.95 -38.02 -5.15
C ARG A 15 -8.21 -38.90 -5.17
N PRO A 16 -8.93 -39.02 -6.31
CA PRO A 16 -10.11 -39.88 -6.43
C PRO A 16 -9.86 -41.35 -6.09
N GLU A 17 -8.59 -41.76 -5.99
CA GLU A 17 -8.16 -43.12 -5.67
C GLU A 17 -8.29 -43.45 -4.17
N GLU A 18 -8.40 -42.45 -3.28
CA GLU A 18 -8.39 -42.63 -1.82
C GLU A 18 -9.79 -42.63 -1.19
N ASP A 19 -10.82 -42.15 -1.89
CA ASP A 19 -12.21 -42.14 -1.43
C ASP A 19 -13.18 -42.53 -2.58
N PRO A 20 -13.75 -43.76 -2.55
CA PRO A 20 -14.69 -44.25 -3.57
C PRO A 20 -15.98 -43.44 -3.67
N ASP A 21 -16.36 -42.74 -2.60
CA ASP A 21 -17.58 -41.93 -2.52
C ASP A 21 -17.31 -40.42 -2.70
N TYR A 22 -16.07 -40.04 -3.05
CA TYR A 22 -15.63 -38.65 -3.20
C TYR A 22 -16.56 -37.79 -4.08
N ILE A 23 -16.98 -38.33 -5.23
CA ILE A 23 -17.88 -37.61 -6.14
C ILE A 23 -19.24 -37.37 -5.48
N LYS A 24 -19.74 -38.34 -4.71
CA LYS A 24 -21.02 -38.24 -4.00
C LYS A 24 -20.94 -37.25 -2.83
N HIS A 25 -19.79 -37.18 -2.16
CA HIS A 25 -19.49 -36.17 -1.15
C HIS A 25 -19.38 -34.77 -1.75
N LEU A 26 -18.73 -34.63 -2.90
CA LEU A 26 -18.63 -33.35 -3.62
C LEU A 26 -20.01 -32.84 -4.07
N GLU A 27 -20.84 -33.73 -4.62
CA GLU A 27 -22.21 -33.41 -5.07
C GLU A 27 -23.15 -33.01 -3.93
N SER A 28 -22.89 -33.47 -2.70
CA SER A 28 -23.67 -33.15 -1.51
C SER A 28 -23.09 -31.99 -0.68
N THR A 29 -21.92 -31.46 -1.05
CA THR A 29 -21.25 -30.37 -0.32
C THR A 29 -21.93 -29.02 -0.65
N PRO A 30 -22.26 -28.20 0.37
CA PRO A 30 -22.86 -26.89 0.16
C PRO A 30 -22.00 -25.96 -0.73
N ILE A 31 -22.65 -25.22 -1.63
CA ILE A 31 -21.95 -24.31 -2.58
C ILE A 31 -21.12 -23.23 -1.86
N GLU A 32 -21.52 -22.82 -0.65
CA GLU A 32 -20.77 -21.84 0.16
C GLU A 32 -19.32 -22.26 0.43
N VAL A 33 -19.03 -23.57 0.42
CA VAL A 33 -17.69 -24.13 0.61
C VAL A 33 -16.81 -23.91 -0.63
N PHE A 34 -17.42 -23.84 -1.82
CA PHE A 34 -16.72 -23.68 -3.09
C PHE A 34 -16.68 -22.23 -3.57
N MET A 35 -17.66 -21.42 -3.19
CA MET A 35 -17.78 -20.07 -3.74
C MET A 35 -16.66 -19.15 -3.25
N THR A 36 -16.23 -18.21 -4.11
CA THR A 36 -15.37 -17.11 -3.68
C THR A 36 -16.12 -16.28 -2.61
N PRO A 37 -15.57 -16.13 -1.39
CA PRO A 37 -16.18 -15.34 -0.32
C PRO A 37 -16.37 -13.89 -0.76
N LEU A 38 -17.45 -13.23 -0.31
CA LEU A 38 -17.79 -11.88 -0.73
C LEU A 38 -16.63 -10.87 -0.54
N SER A 39 -15.85 -11.02 0.53
CA SER A 39 -14.64 -10.23 0.82
C SER A 39 -13.52 -10.35 -0.22
N LYS A 40 -13.58 -11.38 -1.07
CA LYS A 40 -12.61 -11.66 -2.14
C LYS A 40 -13.22 -11.54 -3.54
N VAL A 41 -14.51 -11.21 -3.63
CA VAL A 41 -15.18 -11.02 -4.92
C VAL A 41 -14.79 -9.67 -5.48
N VAL A 42 -14.07 -9.70 -6.62
CA VAL A 42 -13.88 -8.53 -7.46
C VAL A 42 -15.09 -8.40 -8.37
N PHE A 43 -15.69 -7.21 -8.42
CA PHE A 43 -16.88 -6.91 -9.22
C PHE A 43 -16.67 -5.64 -10.05
N CYS A 44 -17.53 -5.44 -11.04
CA CYS A 44 -17.58 -4.22 -11.85
C CYS A 44 -18.93 -3.52 -11.67
N ARG A 45 -19.02 -2.24 -12.04
CA ARG A 45 -20.29 -1.50 -12.06
C ARG A 45 -20.86 -1.40 -13.47
N PRO A 46 -22.19 -1.24 -13.64
CA PRO A 46 -22.83 -1.15 -14.96
C PRO A 46 -22.32 -0.01 -15.85
N ASP A 47 -21.84 1.07 -15.23
CA ASP A 47 -21.31 2.26 -15.91
C ASP A 47 -19.82 2.14 -16.29
N GLU A 48 -19.15 1.05 -15.94
CA GLU A 48 -17.74 0.82 -16.28
C GLU A 48 -17.55 0.33 -17.72
N SER A 49 -16.51 0.85 -18.38
CA SER A 49 -16.22 0.48 -19.77
C SER A 49 -15.73 -0.97 -19.90
N VAL A 50 -16.03 -1.61 -21.03
CA VAL A 50 -15.52 -2.95 -21.40
C VAL A 50 -14.00 -3.04 -21.30
N ARG A 51 -13.29 -1.93 -21.58
CA ARG A 51 -11.83 -1.84 -21.43
C ARG A 51 -11.39 -1.99 -19.97
N THR A 52 -12.11 -1.35 -19.05
CA THR A 52 -11.89 -1.45 -17.60
C THR A 52 -12.14 -2.87 -17.14
N VAL A 53 -13.29 -3.45 -17.49
CA VAL A 53 -13.67 -4.84 -17.15
C VAL A 53 -12.60 -5.83 -17.64
N ARG A 54 -12.14 -5.71 -18.88
CA ARG A 54 -11.07 -6.57 -19.46
C ARG A 54 -9.75 -6.41 -18.72
N SER A 55 -9.39 -5.19 -18.32
CA SER A 55 -8.17 -4.95 -17.54
C SER A 55 -8.26 -5.54 -16.14
N VAL A 56 -9.42 -5.48 -15.49
CA VAL A 56 -9.64 -6.08 -14.18
C VAL A 56 -9.53 -7.60 -14.28
N MET A 57 -10.19 -8.22 -15.27
CA MET A 57 -10.08 -9.66 -15.54
C MET A 57 -8.64 -10.12 -15.75
N ALA A 58 -7.86 -9.39 -16.55
CA ALA A 58 -6.46 -9.72 -16.82
C ALA A 58 -5.55 -9.56 -15.59
N LYS A 59 -5.76 -8.50 -14.79
CA LYS A 59 -4.97 -8.22 -13.58
C LYS A 59 -5.26 -9.22 -12.46
N VAL A 60 -6.53 -9.59 -12.29
CA VAL A 60 -6.99 -10.48 -11.22
C VAL A 60 -6.89 -11.96 -11.65
N GLY A 61 -6.75 -12.22 -12.95
CA GLY A 61 -6.64 -13.59 -13.49
C GLY A 61 -7.97 -14.36 -13.43
N VAL A 62 -9.09 -13.64 -13.48
CA VAL A 62 -10.45 -14.19 -13.45
C VAL A 62 -11.11 -14.05 -14.82
N LYS A 63 -11.92 -15.04 -15.19
CA LYS A 63 -12.57 -15.11 -16.51
C LYS A 63 -14.02 -14.60 -16.50
N ALA A 64 -14.54 -14.27 -15.33
CA ALA A 64 -15.88 -13.74 -15.12
C ALA A 64 -15.85 -12.73 -13.97
N LEU A 65 -16.63 -11.66 -14.10
CA LEU A 65 -16.84 -10.66 -13.06
C LEU A 65 -18.34 -10.43 -12.87
N PRO A 66 -18.85 -10.44 -11.62
CA PRO A 66 -20.21 -10.00 -11.34
C PRO A 66 -20.32 -8.49 -11.53
N ILE A 67 -21.45 -8.03 -12.06
CA ILE A 67 -21.81 -6.62 -12.19
C ILE A 67 -22.73 -6.27 -11.04
N MET A 68 -22.35 -5.26 -10.26
CA MET A 68 -23.06 -4.88 -9.04
C MET A 68 -23.59 -3.45 -9.13
N SER A 69 -24.85 -3.27 -8.77
CA SER A 69 -25.51 -1.98 -8.67
C SER A 69 -24.85 -1.10 -7.60
N LYS A 70 -25.19 0.19 -7.61
CA LYS A 70 -24.76 1.13 -6.57
C LYS A 70 -25.24 0.74 -5.16
N ASP A 71 -26.36 0.00 -5.09
CA ASP A 71 -26.97 -0.48 -3.85
C ASP A 71 -26.46 -1.87 -3.42
N GLY A 72 -25.40 -2.38 -4.05
CA GLY A 72 -24.79 -3.66 -3.69
C GLY A 72 -25.54 -4.90 -4.17
N ARG A 73 -26.47 -4.78 -5.13
CA ARG A 73 -27.18 -5.91 -5.72
C ARG A 73 -26.47 -6.40 -6.99
N VAL A 74 -26.37 -7.72 -7.18
CA VAL A 74 -25.84 -8.28 -8.43
C VAL A 74 -26.86 -8.08 -9.55
N GLU A 75 -26.52 -7.28 -10.55
CA GLU A 75 -27.35 -7.02 -11.73
C GLU A 75 -27.03 -7.97 -12.90
N GLY A 76 -25.82 -8.50 -12.95
CA GLY A 76 -25.41 -9.41 -14.04
C GLY A 76 -24.02 -10.02 -13.84
N ILE A 77 -23.54 -10.73 -14.85
CA ILE A 77 -22.18 -11.28 -14.91
C ILE A 77 -21.64 -11.02 -16.31
N VAL A 78 -20.39 -10.56 -16.41
CA VAL A 78 -19.66 -10.44 -17.68
C VAL A 78 -18.51 -11.45 -17.68
N THR A 79 -18.35 -12.19 -18.77
CA THR A 79 -17.23 -13.12 -18.96
C THR A 79 -16.25 -12.63 -20.03
N SER A 80 -15.02 -13.14 -19.96
CA SER A 80 -14.00 -12.92 -20.99
C SER A 80 -14.48 -13.34 -22.40
N ARG A 81 -15.38 -14.33 -22.49
CA ARG A 81 -16.02 -14.72 -23.76
C ARG A 81 -16.98 -13.63 -24.24
N ASP A 82 -17.85 -13.11 -23.36
CA ASP A 82 -18.80 -12.05 -23.72
C ASP A 82 -18.08 -10.78 -24.22
N ILE A 83 -16.92 -10.46 -23.64
CA ILE A 83 -16.07 -9.34 -24.07
C ILE A 83 -15.43 -9.60 -25.45
N THR A 84 -15.06 -10.85 -25.73
CA THR A 84 -14.42 -11.24 -27.00
C THR A 84 -15.44 -11.32 -28.14
N ASP A 85 -16.66 -11.74 -27.82
CA ASP A 85 -17.78 -11.82 -28.77
C ASP A 85 -18.42 -10.44 -29.04
N PHE A 86 -18.07 -9.42 -28.26
CA PHE A 86 -18.57 -8.05 -28.40
C PHE A 86 -17.95 -7.33 -29.60
N GLY A 87 -18.71 -7.22 -30.69
CA GLY A 87 -18.28 -6.58 -31.94
C GLY A 87 -18.17 -7.52 -33.14
N LEU A 88 -18.47 -8.81 -32.98
CA LEU A 88 -18.57 -9.77 -34.08
C LEU A 88 -20.03 -9.88 -34.55
N GLU A 89 -20.29 -9.65 -35.84
CA GLU A 89 -21.61 -9.94 -36.40
C GLU A 89 -21.86 -11.45 -36.37
N ALA A 90 -23.12 -11.90 -36.35
CA ALA A 90 -23.45 -13.34 -36.30
C ALA A 90 -22.82 -14.17 -37.44
N LYS A 91 -22.41 -13.51 -38.52
CA LYS A 91 -21.68 -14.04 -39.68
C LYS A 91 -20.19 -14.30 -39.40
N ASP A 92 -19.57 -13.59 -38.46
CA ASP A 92 -18.16 -13.76 -38.05
C ASP A 92 -18.00 -14.86 -36.99
N LYS A 93 -19.11 -15.37 -36.44
CA LYS A 93 -19.14 -16.44 -35.43
C LYS A 93 -18.90 -17.85 -36.01
N GLY A 94 -18.68 -17.95 -37.33
CA GLY A 94 -18.56 -19.22 -38.04
C GLY A 94 -17.22 -19.39 -38.73
N GLY A 95 -16.13 -19.65 -37.99
CA GLY A 95 -14.87 -19.97 -38.64
C GLY A 95 -13.81 -20.51 -37.69
N LYS A 96 -13.60 -21.82 -37.72
CA LYS A 96 -12.43 -22.52 -37.13
C LYS A 96 -11.11 -21.83 -37.52
N GLU A 97 -11.07 -21.17 -38.67
CA GLU A 97 -9.93 -20.42 -39.21
C GLU A 97 -9.57 -19.15 -38.43
N SER A 98 -10.54 -18.36 -37.94
CA SER A 98 -10.24 -17.14 -37.15
C SER A 98 -9.77 -17.51 -35.74
N TYR A 99 -10.32 -18.60 -35.18
CA TYR A 99 -9.87 -19.17 -33.91
C TYR A 99 -8.45 -19.76 -34.02
N LEU A 100 -8.11 -20.40 -35.14
CA LEU A 100 -6.79 -20.97 -35.38
C LEU A 100 -5.73 -19.91 -35.69
N LYS A 101 -6.07 -18.79 -36.34
CA LYS A 101 -5.09 -17.71 -36.66
C LYS A 101 -4.60 -16.95 -35.44
N ASP A 102 -5.47 -16.64 -34.48
CA ASP A 102 -5.09 -15.91 -33.26
C ASP A 102 -4.48 -16.82 -32.17
N MET A 103 -4.62 -18.14 -32.29
CA MET A 103 -4.05 -19.13 -31.35
C MET A 103 -2.85 -19.90 -31.90
N ALA A 104 -2.40 -19.65 -33.13
CA ALA A 104 -1.22 -20.31 -33.72
C ALA A 104 0.10 -19.73 -33.19
N GLY A 105 0.31 -19.91 -31.89
CA GLY A 105 1.60 -19.82 -31.23
C GLY A 105 1.90 -21.01 -30.33
N ARG A 106 1.13 -22.10 -30.37
CA ARG A 106 1.47 -23.35 -29.67
C ARG A 106 1.13 -24.60 -30.48
N VAL A 107 2.18 -25.29 -30.88
CA VAL A 107 2.22 -26.70 -31.29
C VAL A 107 1.57 -27.54 -30.19
N GLY A 108 0.50 -28.27 -30.53
CA GLY A 108 -0.10 -29.25 -29.63
C GLY A 108 0.77 -30.50 -29.56
N MET A 109 1.02 -30.99 -28.33
CA MET A 109 1.68 -32.27 -28.12
C MET A 109 0.72 -33.45 -28.34
N MET A 110 1.21 -34.54 -28.92
CA MET A 110 0.49 -35.80 -29.05
C MET A 110 0.44 -36.57 -27.71
N ALA A 111 -0.49 -37.53 -27.62
CA ALA A 111 -0.92 -38.27 -26.43
C ALA A 111 0.15 -39.04 -25.62
N ASN A 112 1.43 -39.01 -26.03
CA ASN A 112 2.53 -39.67 -25.34
C ASN A 112 3.58 -38.67 -24.79
N ALA A 113 3.28 -37.37 -24.78
CA ALA A 113 4.21 -36.37 -24.26
C ALA A 113 4.09 -36.25 -22.74
N SER A 114 5.13 -36.68 -22.03
CA SER A 114 5.36 -36.31 -20.63
C SER A 114 5.43 -34.79 -20.50
N MET A 115 4.85 -34.24 -19.42
CA MET A 115 4.93 -32.83 -19.09
C MET A 115 6.40 -32.42 -19.02
N ALA A 116 6.86 -31.66 -20.02
CA ALA A 116 8.08 -30.88 -19.86
C ALA A 116 7.87 -29.98 -18.64
N GLU A 117 8.89 -29.88 -17.79
CA GLU A 117 8.93 -29.00 -16.64
C GLU A 117 8.36 -27.62 -17.00
N PRO A 118 7.58 -26.99 -16.10
CA PRO A 118 6.97 -25.70 -16.38
C PRO A 118 8.03 -24.73 -16.91
N PRO A 119 7.70 -23.89 -17.90
CA PRO A 119 8.64 -22.89 -18.40
C PRO A 119 9.21 -22.08 -17.23
N VAL A 120 10.52 -21.79 -17.25
CA VAL A 120 11.26 -21.15 -16.13
C VAL A 120 10.56 -19.91 -15.56
N HIS A 121 9.85 -19.12 -16.38
CA HIS A 121 9.10 -17.94 -15.95
C HIS A 121 7.81 -18.25 -15.16
N MET A 122 7.21 -19.43 -15.35
CA MET A 122 6.04 -19.89 -14.61
C MET A 122 6.48 -20.58 -13.31
N GLU A 123 7.62 -21.27 -13.31
CA GLU A 123 8.25 -21.75 -12.07
C GLU A 123 8.66 -20.60 -11.16
N SER A 124 9.25 -19.52 -11.68
CA SER A 124 9.61 -18.35 -10.87
C SER A 124 8.38 -17.66 -10.28
N ALA A 125 7.28 -17.54 -11.03
CA ALA A 125 6.02 -16.97 -10.54
C ALA A 125 5.33 -17.85 -9.48
N LEU A 126 5.34 -19.17 -9.66
CA LEU A 126 4.81 -20.14 -8.68
C LEU A 126 5.70 -20.23 -7.43
N ARG A 127 7.02 -20.14 -7.58
CA ARG A 127 7.98 -20.04 -6.45
C ARG A 127 7.80 -18.73 -5.70
N ALA A 128 7.64 -17.61 -6.41
CA ALA A 128 7.40 -16.30 -5.79
C ALA A 128 6.12 -16.30 -4.94
N LEU A 129 5.03 -16.94 -5.40
CA LEU A 129 3.79 -17.08 -4.63
C LEU A 129 3.94 -17.96 -3.37
N ASN A 130 4.94 -18.83 -3.32
CA ASN A 130 5.21 -19.72 -2.19
C ASN A 130 6.35 -19.23 -1.26
N THR A 131 7.00 -18.11 -1.59
CA THR A 131 8.07 -17.54 -0.75
C THR A 131 7.52 -16.54 0.25
N GLN A 132 7.89 -16.71 1.52
CA GLN A 132 7.59 -15.76 2.58
C GLN A 132 8.28 -14.41 2.31
N LEU A 133 7.51 -13.31 2.36
CA LEU A 133 8.07 -11.96 2.35
C LEU A 133 8.24 -11.42 3.77
N PHE A 134 9.18 -10.51 3.91
CA PHE A 134 9.47 -9.71 5.11
C PHE A 134 9.65 -8.25 4.69
N VAL A 135 9.78 -7.37 5.67
CA VAL A 135 9.98 -5.95 5.40
C VAL A 135 11.06 -5.38 6.32
N ASN A 136 11.97 -4.63 5.72
CA ASN A 136 12.87 -3.77 6.48
C ASN A 136 12.25 -2.38 6.53
N VAL A 137 11.89 -1.94 7.73
CA VAL A 137 11.26 -0.63 7.96
C VAL A 137 12.24 0.31 8.63
N GLY A 138 12.28 1.55 8.18
CA GLY A 138 12.95 2.67 8.83
C GLY A 138 12.06 3.90 8.85
N THR A 139 12.36 4.85 9.73
CA THR A 139 11.54 6.05 9.96
C THR A 139 12.40 7.29 10.18
N ALA A 140 11.86 8.43 9.80
CA ALA A 140 12.42 9.72 10.16
C ALA A 140 11.30 10.73 10.41
N LYS A 141 11.59 11.69 11.28
CA LYS A 141 10.69 12.76 11.66
C LYS A 141 11.46 14.05 11.80
N LEU A 142 10.90 15.14 11.30
CA LEU A 142 11.45 16.48 11.37
C LEU A 142 10.32 17.46 11.71
N PRO A 143 10.46 18.32 12.75
CA PRO A 143 9.42 19.26 13.10
C PRO A 143 9.29 20.39 12.05
N HIS A 144 8.25 21.20 12.15
CA HIS A 144 8.09 22.41 11.37
C HIS A 144 9.34 23.30 11.56
N PRO A 145 9.96 23.82 10.49
CA PRO A 145 11.28 24.47 10.58
C PRO A 145 11.29 25.70 11.50
N PHE A 146 10.14 26.37 11.68
CA PHE A 146 9.97 27.52 12.56
C PHE A 146 9.28 27.18 13.90
N LYS A 147 9.27 25.91 14.31
CA LYS A 147 8.70 25.49 15.61
C LYS A 147 9.58 25.99 16.76
N THR A 148 8.94 26.36 17.86
CA THR A 148 9.57 26.76 19.13
C THR A 148 8.80 26.14 20.28
N SER A 149 9.31 26.22 21.51
CA SER A 149 8.59 25.77 22.71
C SER A 149 7.23 26.46 22.89
N ASP A 150 7.09 27.68 22.40
CA ASP A 150 5.95 28.56 22.67
C ASP A 150 4.97 28.63 21.48
N GLY A 151 5.25 27.89 20.39
CA GLY A 151 4.41 27.86 19.19
C GLY A 151 5.21 27.82 17.88
N VAL A 152 4.53 28.12 16.77
CA VAL A 152 5.11 28.13 15.43
C VAL A 152 5.27 29.59 14.97
N ALA A 153 6.48 30.00 14.60
CA ALA A 153 6.66 31.33 13.99
C ALA A 153 6.18 31.31 12.53
N GLY A 154 5.37 32.30 12.14
CA GLY A 154 4.74 32.33 10.82
C GLY A 154 5.70 32.51 9.63
N ASN A 155 6.96 32.90 9.86
CA ASN A 155 8.01 32.93 8.84
C ASN A 155 9.41 33.05 9.47
N LYS A 156 10.44 32.90 8.64
CA LYS A 156 11.86 33.03 9.04
C LYS A 156 12.19 34.38 9.71
N ARG A 157 11.55 35.48 9.29
CA ARG A 157 11.81 36.80 9.88
C ARG A 157 11.31 36.87 11.32
N ILE A 158 10.17 36.26 11.63
CA ILE A 158 9.61 36.15 12.98
C ILE A 158 10.38 35.13 13.82
N HIS A 159 10.77 34.00 13.21
CA HIS A 159 11.62 32.99 13.87
C HIS A 159 12.98 33.56 14.31
N GLY A 160 13.45 34.59 13.62
CA GLY A 160 14.66 35.33 13.93
C GLY A 160 15.93 34.63 13.45
N ALA A 161 17.07 34.96 14.05
CA ALA A 161 18.37 34.39 13.68
C ALA A 161 18.62 32.98 14.25
N ARG A 162 17.58 32.32 14.80
CA ARG A 162 17.68 30.96 15.33
C ARG A 162 17.87 29.97 14.20
N GLU A 163 18.57 28.88 14.50
CA GLU A 163 18.58 27.72 13.63
C GLU A 163 17.17 27.14 13.51
N TYR A 164 16.92 26.41 12.41
CA TYR A 164 15.65 25.73 12.22
C TYR A 164 15.45 24.65 13.28
N ALA A 165 14.20 24.38 13.64
CA ALA A 165 13.89 23.38 14.63
C ALA A 165 14.34 21.98 14.17
N THR A 166 15.13 21.31 15.02
CA THR A 166 15.55 19.91 14.84
C THR A 166 15.05 19.01 15.96
N ASP A 167 14.46 19.59 17.01
CA ASP A 167 13.90 18.83 18.13
C ASP A 167 12.59 18.15 17.71
N VAL A 168 12.67 16.84 17.54
CA VAL A 168 11.54 15.98 17.12
C VAL A 168 10.39 15.98 18.13
N GLU A 169 10.64 16.36 19.38
CA GLU A 169 9.59 16.47 20.40
C GLU A 169 8.67 17.67 20.20
N LEU A 170 9.08 18.62 19.35
CA LEU A 170 8.23 19.74 18.96
C LEU A 170 7.25 19.38 17.83
N SER A 171 7.45 18.24 17.16
CA SER A 171 6.61 17.78 16.05
C SER A 171 5.20 17.44 16.51
N GLU A 172 4.20 17.86 15.74
CA GLU A 172 2.79 17.50 15.93
C GLU A 172 2.47 16.12 15.32
N ASP A 173 3.32 15.66 14.40
CA ASP A 173 3.32 14.28 13.95
C ASP A 173 3.69 13.26 15.04
N ALA A 174 3.01 12.12 14.97
CA ALA A 174 3.32 10.91 15.70
C ALA A 174 3.37 9.69 14.78
N GLU A 175 4.17 8.71 15.17
CA GLU A 175 4.37 7.47 14.44
C GLU A 175 4.49 6.28 15.37
N PHE A 176 4.18 5.09 14.85
CA PHE A 176 4.57 3.85 15.49
C PHE A 176 5.02 2.82 14.45
N ILE A 177 5.93 1.95 14.85
CA ILE A 177 6.34 0.77 14.09
C ILE A 177 6.33 -0.41 15.04
N TRP A 178 5.69 -1.50 14.63
CA TRP A 178 5.72 -2.78 15.33
C TRP A 178 6.13 -3.88 14.37
N LYS A 179 7.21 -4.58 14.69
CA LYS A 179 7.68 -5.78 13.99
C LYS A 179 7.62 -6.90 15.02
N GLY A 180 6.99 -8.03 14.67
CA GLY A 180 6.64 -9.01 15.69
C GLY A 180 7.81 -9.43 16.59
N GLU A 181 7.69 -9.12 17.88
CA GLU A 181 8.62 -9.58 18.91
C GLU A 181 8.22 -11.00 19.31
N ALA A 182 9.17 -11.93 19.30
CA ALA A 182 8.98 -13.21 19.96
C ALA A 182 8.88 -12.94 21.47
N GLY A 183 7.84 -13.46 22.11
CA GLY A 183 7.65 -13.32 23.56
C GLY A 183 8.92 -13.67 24.33
N THR A 184 9.26 -12.84 25.30
CA THR A 184 10.36 -13.09 26.23
C THR A 184 9.98 -14.20 27.20
N ASP A 185 10.29 -15.45 26.85
CA ASP A 185 10.42 -16.50 27.85
C ASP A 185 11.86 -16.52 28.38
N ASN A 186 12.02 -16.00 29.59
CA ASN A 186 13.11 -16.28 30.53
C ASN A 186 14.55 -16.22 29.99
N GLY A 187 15.13 -15.02 30.00
CA GLY A 187 16.53 -14.82 30.40
C GLY A 187 17.63 -15.42 29.54
N THR A 188 17.35 -15.85 28.30
CA THR A 188 18.39 -16.25 27.35
C THR A 188 18.25 -15.45 26.06
N SER A 189 19.34 -14.78 25.67
CA SER A 189 19.47 -14.02 24.43
C SER A 189 19.13 -14.93 23.25
N THR A 190 17.89 -14.86 22.80
CA THR A 190 17.37 -15.60 21.66
C THR A 190 17.43 -14.67 20.46
N THR A 191 18.21 -15.04 19.45
CA THR A 191 18.22 -14.39 18.13
C THR A 191 16.78 -14.24 17.64
N MET A 192 16.28 -12.99 17.57
CA MET A 192 14.94 -12.67 17.07
C MET A 192 14.77 -13.23 15.66
N GLN A 193 13.84 -14.19 15.51
CA GLN A 193 13.43 -14.66 14.19
C GLN A 193 12.55 -13.58 13.55
N PRO A 194 12.85 -13.12 12.32
CA PRO A 194 12.05 -12.10 11.66
C PRO A 194 10.64 -12.62 11.43
N GLN A 195 9.64 -11.85 11.83
CA GLN A 195 8.24 -12.18 11.61
C GLN A 195 7.77 -11.69 10.24
N PRO A 196 6.87 -12.42 9.58
CA PRO A 196 6.36 -12.05 8.25
C PRO A 196 5.33 -10.92 8.28
N TYR A 197 5.14 -10.30 9.45
CA TYR A 197 4.13 -9.28 9.68
C TYR A 197 4.77 -8.05 10.29
N ALA A 198 4.32 -6.88 9.84
CA ALA A 198 4.71 -5.61 10.43
C ALA A 198 3.52 -4.64 10.37
N TRP A 199 3.41 -3.80 11.39
CA TRP A 199 2.47 -2.70 11.44
C TRP A 199 3.24 -1.40 11.53
N ALA A 200 2.73 -0.37 10.88
CA ALA A 200 3.23 0.97 11.00
C ALA A 200 2.08 1.96 10.87
N GLY A 201 2.20 3.10 11.52
CA GLY A 201 1.25 4.18 11.37
C GLY A 201 1.88 5.54 11.52
N VAL A 202 1.25 6.52 10.90
CA VAL A 202 1.55 7.95 11.04
C VAL A 202 0.25 8.70 11.34
N ALA A 203 0.35 9.75 12.14
CA ALA A 203 -0.72 10.70 12.40
C ALA A 203 -0.14 12.09 12.46
N ASP A 204 -0.73 13.03 11.72
CA ASP A 204 -0.38 14.44 11.77
C ASP A 204 -1.41 15.18 12.65
N GLY A 205 -0.92 15.82 13.71
CA GLY A 205 -1.71 16.53 14.71
C GLY A 205 -2.00 17.96 14.27
N VAL A 206 -3.26 18.38 14.37
CA VAL A 206 -3.70 19.65 13.76
C VAL A 206 -3.23 20.85 14.59
N GLY A 207 -2.28 21.62 14.08
CA GLY A 207 -1.64 22.72 14.81
C GLY A 207 -2.56 23.85 15.30
N SER A 208 -3.72 24.06 14.67
CA SER A 208 -4.66 25.14 15.05
C SER A 208 -5.23 25.00 16.47
N TRP A 209 -5.15 23.81 17.08
CA TRP A 209 -5.54 23.59 18.47
C TRP A 209 -4.81 24.46 19.49
N ARG A 210 -3.60 24.93 19.14
CA ARG A 210 -2.84 25.86 19.98
C ARG A 210 -3.58 27.17 20.25
N GLU A 211 -4.41 27.64 19.32
CA GLU A 211 -5.22 28.86 19.49
C GLU A 211 -6.25 28.71 20.62
N TYR A 212 -6.60 27.48 20.96
CA TYR A 212 -7.52 27.13 22.04
C TYR A 212 -6.79 26.69 23.32
N GLY A 213 -5.46 26.83 23.38
CA GLY A 213 -4.65 26.40 24.53
C GLY A 213 -4.51 24.88 24.67
N VAL A 214 -4.83 24.12 23.62
CA VAL A 214 -4.69 22.66 23.56
C VAL A 214 -3.38 22.32 22.85
N ASP A 215 -2.60 21.38 23.38
CA ASP A 215 -1.37 20.92 22.74
C ASP A 215 -1.69 19.92 21.62
N PRO A 216 -1.51 20.29 20.33
CA PRO A 216 -1.85 19.42 19.20
C PRO A 216 -1.09 18.10 19.17
N ARG A 217 0.07 18.04 19.86
CA ARG A 217 0.91 16.84 19.94
C ARG A 217 0.26 15.73 20.75
N GLU A 218 -0.56 16.07 21.75
CA GLU A 218 -1.10 15.08 22.68
C GLU A 218 -2.06 14.11 21.97
N PHE A 219 -2.89 14.62 21.07
CA PHE A 219 -3.89 13.81 20.37
C PHE A 219 -3.27 12.81 19.41
N SER A 220 -2.38 13.25 18.52
CA SER A 220 -1.72 12.37 17.53
C SER A 220 -0.87 11.29 18.21
N ARG A 221 -0.13 11.65 19.28
CA ARG A 221 0.64 10.71 20.10
C ARG A 221 -0.25 9.70 20.79
N ALA A 222 -1.30 10.14 21.46
CA ALA A 222 -2.24 9.24 22.14
C ALA A 222 -2.93 8.29 21.16
N LEU A 223 -3.21 8.74 19.92
CA LEU A 223 -3.80 7.90 18.87
C LEU A 223 -2.81 6.81 18.39
N MET A 224 -1.56 7.15 18.11
CA MET A 224 -0.56 6.17 17.67
C MET A 224 -0.15 5.20 18.79
N GLU A 225 -0.03 5.69 20.03
CA GLU A 225 0.14 4.85 21.21
C GLU A 225 -1.05 3.90 21.41
N GLY A 226 -2.28 4.41 21.28
CA GLY A 226 -3.48 3.60 21.34
C GLY A 226 -3.53 2.50 20.27
N CYS A 227 -3.09 2.79 19.04
CA CYS A 227 -2.98 1.78 17.98
C CYS A 227 -1.97 0.68 18.35
N ARG A 228 -0.81 1.06 18.92
CA ARG A 228 0.20 0.12 19.38
C ARG A 228 -0.31 -0.75 20.54
N ASP A 229 -0.97 -0.14 21.52
CA ASP A 229 -1.52 -0.85 22.68
C ASP A 229 -2.62 -1.83 22.26
N ALA A 230 -3.54 -1.39 21.39
CA ALA A 230 -4.57 -2.24 20.79
C ALA A 230 -3.96 -3.43 20.03
N LEU A 231 -2.89 -3.19 19.26
CA LEU A 231 -2.16 -4.24 18.54
C LEU A 231 -1.57 -5.26 19.49
N VAL A 232 -0.83 -4.82 20.51
CA VAL A 232 -0.19 -5.71 21.50
C VAL A 232 -1.24 -6.53 22.25
N LYS A 233 -2.35 -5.91 22.63
CA LYS A 233 -3.48 -6.59 23.28
C LYS A 233 -4.12 -7.65 22.38
N GLN A 234 -4.39 -7.33 21.12
CA GLN A 234 -5.03 -8.25 20.18
C GLN A 234 -4.10 -9.41 19.76
N ILE A 235 -2.79 -9.16 19.65
CA ILE A 235 -1.81 -10.22 19.39
C ILE A 235 -1.61 -11.10 20.62
N GLY A 236 -1.50 -10.51 21.82
CA GLY A 236 -1.30 -11.25 23.07
C GLY A 236 -2.48 -12.14 23.47
N ASN A 237 -3.71 -11.78 23.09
CA ASN A 237 -4.92 -12.56 23.36
C ASN A 237 -5.19 -13.68 22.33
N THR A 238 -4.47 -13.67 21.20
CA THR A 238 -4.75 -14.57 20.09
C THR A 238 -3.93 -15.86 20.22
N GLN A 239 -4.59 -16.99 20.51
CA GLN A 239 -3.96 -18.33 20.49
C GLN A 239 -3.73 -18.89 19.07
N SER A 240 -4.28 -18.25 18.02
CA SER A 240 -4.23 -18.73 16.63
C SER A 240 -3.65 -17.68 15.67
N THR A 241 -2.59 -18.02 14.93
CA THR A 241 -1.93 -17.10 13.98
C THR A 241 -2.74 -16.72 12.75
N ASP A 242 -4.02 -17.14 12.64
CA ASP A 242 -4.83 -16.98 11.43
C ASP A 242 -5.60 -15.66 11.32
N THR A 243 -5.78 -14.90 12.41
CA THR A 243 -6.48 -13.60 12.38
C THR A 243 -5.55 -12.47 12.82
N LEU A 244 -5.05 -11.71 11.85
CA LEU A 244 -4.21 -10.53 12.09
C LEU A 244 -5.08 -9.30 12.39
N PRO A 245 -4.72 -8.47 13.39
CA PRO A 245 -5.38 -7.20 13.67
C PRO A 245 -5.43 -6.27 12.45
N ARG A 246 -6.64 -5.82 12.09
CA ARG A 246 -6.85 -4.94 10.94
C ARG A 246 -6.56 -3.49 11.31
N PRO A 247 -5.92 -2.70 10.42
CA PRO A 247 -5.66 -1.28 10.67
C PRO A 247 -6.88 -0.46 11.11
N SER A 248 -8.04 -0.72 10.51
CA SER A 248 -9.31 -0.05 10.85
C SER A 248 -9.75 -0.33 12.30
N ASP A 249 -9.53 -1.55 12.78
CA ASP A 249 -9.91 -1.94 14.15
C ASP A 249 -8.96 -1.29 15.17
N LEU A 250 -7.66 -1.22 14.83
CA LEU A 250 -6.66 -0.54 15.66
C LEU A 250 -6.97 0.96 15.79
N LEU A 251 -7.31 1.62 14.69
CA LEU A 251 -7.70 3.04 14.70
C LEU A 251 -8.97 3.29 15.50
N ARG A 252 -9.95 2.38 15.41
CA ARG A 252 -11.19 2.47 16.18
C ARG A 252 -10.93 2.35 17.68
N GLU A 253 -10.22 1.32 18.11
CA GLU A 253 -9.90 1.10 19.53
C GLU A 253 -9.02 2.23 20.10
N ALA A 254 -8.08 2.74 19.30
CA ALA A 254 -7.26 3.87 19.66
C ALA A 254 -8.07 5.16 19.84
N HIS A 255 -8.99 5.47 18.91
CA HIS A 255 -9.84 6.67 19.03
C HIS A 255 -10.75 6.61 20.25
N GLU A 256 -11.33 5.45 20.56
CA GLU A 256 -12.10 5.28 21.80
C GLU A 256 -11.22 5.47 23.05
N THR A 257 -10.00 4.93 23.05
CA THR A 257 -9.03 5.13 24.15
C THR A 257 -8.68 6.62 24.35
N VAL A 258 -8.52 7.37 23.26
CA VAL A 258 -8.27 8.82 23.29
C VAL A 258 -9.44 9.57 23.93
N LYS A 259 -10.70 9.22 23.59
CA LYS A 259 -11.90 9.79 24.21
C LYS A 259 -12.03 9.44 25.68
N GLU A 260 -11.75 8.19 26.06
CA GLU A 260 -11.79 7.74 27.45
C GLU A 260 -10.79 8.49 28.34
N ARG A 261 -9.58 8.73 27.80
CA ARG A 261 -8.52 9.53 28.43
C ARG A 261 -8.79 11.05 28.40
N ASP A 262 -9.86 11.47 27.73
CA ASP A 262 -10.27 12.87 27.57
C ASP A 262 -9.19 13.75 26.93
N VAL A 263 -8.47 13.20 25.95
CA VAL A 263 -7.42 13.93 25.23
C VAL A 263 -8.07 14.76 24.12
N VAL A 264 -8.14 16.07 24.35
CA VAL A 264 -8.73 17.04 23.41
C VAL A 264 -7.77 17.27 22.25
N GLY A 265 -8.29 17.33 21.03
CA GLY A 265 -7.49 17.59 19.83
C GLY A 265 -8.06 16.93 18.58
N SER A 266 -7.28 16.94 17.50
CA SER A 266 -7.58 16.21 16.28
C SER A 266 -6.31 15.88 15.51
N SER A 267 -6.37 14.82 14.71
CA SER A 267 -5.28 14.42 13.82
C SER A 267 -5.79 13.68 12.59
N THR A 268 -5.00 13.70 11.52
CA THR A 268 -5.10 12.69 10.47
C THR A 268 -4.55 11.36 10.99
N ALA A 269 -4.78 10.26 10.26
CA ALA A 269 -4.18 8.98 10.60
C ALA A 269 -4.10 8.02 9.41
N CYS A 270 -2.94 7.41 9.20
CA CYS A 270 -2.75 6.31 8.25
C CYS A 270 -2.07 5.14 8.96
N VAL A 271 -2.70 3.97 8.96
CA VAL A 271 -2.14 2.74 9.56
C VAL A 271 -2.09 1.63 8.53
N MET A 272 -0.96 0.94 8.43
CA MET A 272 -0.74 -0.21 7.55
C MET A 272 -0.39 -1.48 8.32
N LEU A 273 -0.85 -2.59 7.78
CA LEU A 273 -0.44 -3.96 8.06
C LEU A 273 0.27 -4.49 6.80
N PHE A 274 1.53 -4.87 6.93
CA PHE A 274 2.22 -5.72 5.97
C PHE A 274 1.99 -7.19 6.31
N ASP A 275 1.36 -7.92 5.40
CA ASP A 275 1.19 -9.37 5.43
C ASP A 275 2.10 -10.02 4.38
N GLY A 276 3.27 -10.46 4.82
CA GLY A 276 4.23 -11.13 3.97
C GLY A 276 3.81 -12.52 3.53
N ARG A 277 2.84 -13.17 4.19
CA ARG A 277 2.29 -14.49 3.80
C ARG A 277 1.28 -14.33 2.67
N ALA A 278 0.38 -13.37 2.81
CA ALA A 278 -0.62 -13.04 1.79
C ALA A 278 -0.04 -12.22 0.63
N HIS A 279 1.19 -11.70 0.76
CA HIS A 279 1.83 -10.79 -0.19
C HIS A 279 0.98 -9.53 -0.37
N GLN A 280 0.52 -8.95 0.73
CA GLN A 280 -0.37 -7.80 0.73
C GLN A 280 0.05 -6.78 1.77
N ILE A 281 -0.22 -5.52 1.48
CA ILE A 281 -0.42 -4.50 2.51
C ILE A 281 -1.91 -4.21 2.62
N ASN A 282 -2.41 -4.15 3.84
CA ASN A 282 -3.73 -3.63 4.15
C ASN A 282 -3.53 -2.32 4.88
N PHE A 283 -4.20 -1.25 4.46
CA PHE A 283 -4.10 0.02 5.17
C PHE A 283 -5.46 0.69 5.32
N SER A 284 -5.57 1.53 6.34
CA SER A 284 -6.72 2.39 6.59
C SER A 284 -6.21 3.82 6.79
N ASN A 285 -6.78 4.75 6.03
CA ASN A 285 -6.41 6.16 6.04
C ASN A 285 -7.61 7.04 6.42
N LEU A 286 -7.34 8.14 7.12
CA LEU A 286 -8.23 9.26 7.35
C LEU A 286 -7.42 10.56 7.19
N GLY A 287 -7.77 11.35 6.16
CA GLY A 287 -7.10 12.62 5.86
C GLY A 287 -6.19 12.53 4.63
N ASP A 288 -5.14 13.33 4.61
CA ASP A 288 -4.19 13.54 3.52
C ASP A 288 -2.77 12.99 3.77
N SER A 289 -2.52 12.45 4.96
CA SER A 289 -1.52 11.39 5.15
C SER A 289 -1.77 10.22 4.18
N GLY A 290 -0.76 9.39 3.93
CA GLY A 290 -0.92 8.38 2.89
C GLY A 290 0.23 7.41 2.65
N ILE A 291 0.04 6.56 1.63
CA ILE A 291 0.98 5.52 1.20
C ILE A 291 1.23 5.61 -0.32
N ILE A 292 2.50 5.51 -0.69
CA ILE A 292 2.98 5.29 -2.05
C ILE A 292 3.65 3.91 -2.12
N VAL A 293 3.35 3.13 -3.17
CA VAL A 293 4.06 1.88 -3.46
C VAL A 293 4.84 2.04 -4.76
N LEU A 294 6.15 1.92 -4.68
CA LEU A 294 7.07 1.96 -5.80
C LEU A 294 7.48 0.53 -6.18
N ARG A 295 7.41 0.23 -7.48
CA ARG A 295 7.67 -1.08 -8.04
C ARG A 295 8.45 -0.98 -9.34
N HIS A 296 9.40 -1.89 -9.52
CA HIS A 296 10.03 -2.11 -10.83
C HIS A 296 9.08 -2.85 -11.77
N ILE A 297 8.85 -2.29 -12.97
CA ILE A 297 8.00 -2.90 -14.00
C ILE A 297 8.86 -3.33 -15.18
N ASP A 298 8.90 -4.62 -15.50
CA ASP A 298 9.66 -5.11 -16.66
C ASP A 298 9.23 -4.39 -17.97
N SER A 299 10.17 -3.67 -18.57
CA SER A 299 9.99 -2.91 -19.81
C SER A 299 9.63 -3.79 -21.01
N SER A 300 9.92 -5.10 -20.98
CA SER A 300 9.46 -6.05 -22.01
C SER A 300 7.94 -6.23 -22.02
N VAL A 301 7.28 -6.06 -20.86
CA VAL A 301 5.80 -6.03 -20.73
C VAL A 301 5.24 -4.65 -21.08
N ALA A 302 5.96 -3.58 -20.74
CA ALA A 302 5.58 -2.20 -21.07
C ALA A 302 5.57 -1.90 -22.58
N GLY A 303 6.35 -2.65 -23.38
CA GLY A 303 6.40 -2.54 -24.84
C GLY A 303 5.07 -2.86 -25.55
N VAL A 304 4.15 -3.58 -24.90
CA VAL A 304 2.81 -3.92 -25.43
C VAL A 304 1.80 -2.79 -25.16
N LEU A 305 2.11 -1.85 -24.26
CA LEU A 305 1.27 -0.70 -23.90
C LEU A 305 1.71 0.59 -24.62
N LYS A 306 1.95 0.53 -25.94
CA LYS A 306 2.13 1.75 -26.75
C LYS A 306 0.79 2.50 -26.83
N ARG A 307 0.62 3.49 -25.96
CA ARG A 307 -0.30 4.61 -26.18
C ARG A 307 0.34 5.53 -27.22
N ASP A 308 -0.41 5.87 -28.26
CA ASP A 308 -0.12 7.03 -29.09
C ASP A 308 -0.14 8.28 -28.20
N ARG A 309 1.04 8.80 -27.86
CA ARG A 309 1.19 10.15 -27.32
C ARG A 309 2.37 10.82 -28.04
N VAL A 310 2.06 11.96 -28.63
CA VAL A 310 2.92 12.83 -29.47
C VAL A 310 4.01 13.56 -28.65
N LEU A 311 4.23 13.19 -27.39
CA LEU A 311 5.33 13.76 -26.61
C LEU A 311 6.60 12.95 -26.87
N LYS A 312 7.61 13.60 -27.46
CA LYS A 312 8.95 13.05 -27.62
C LYS A 312 9.44 12.61 -26.25
N ARG A 313 9.55 11.28 -26.07
CA ARG A 313 10.33 10.65 -25.02
C ARG A 313 11.78 11.06 -25.23
N GLU A 314 12.19 12.18 -24.65
CA GLU A 314 13.59 12.34 -24.32
C GLU A 314 13.96 11.18 -23.37
N GLU A 315 15.07 10.56 -23.68
CA GLU A 315 15.42 9.21 -23.27
C GLU A 315 15.66 9.12 -21.76
N LYS A 316 14.62 8.84 -20.95
CA LYS A 316 14.82 8.17 -19.65
C LYS A 316 15.21 6.70 -19.91
N LYS A 317 16.42 6.48 -20.43
CA LYS A 317 17.14 5.19 -20.39
C LYS A 317 17.69 5.00 -18.97
N GLY A 318 16.85 4.69 -17.97
CA GLY A 318 17.33 4.66 -16.58
C GLY A 318 16.26 4.30 -15.55
N SER A 319 16.28 3.05 -15.09
CA SER A 319 15.35 2.32 -14.21
C SER A 319 13.85 2.30 -14.57
N ASP A 320 13.28 1.13 -14.33
CA ASP A 320 11.86 0.86 -14.46
C ASP A 320 11.11 0.99 -13.13
N LEU A 321 11.68 1.69 -12.13
CA LEU A 321 10.94 2.01 -10.91
C LEU A 321 9.79 2.96 -11.27
N ARG A 322 8.58 2.56 -10.92
CA ARG A 322 7.34 3.29 -11.19
C ARG A 322 6.44 3.25 -9.97
N VAL A 323 5.57 4.23 -9.91
CA VAL A 323 4.46 4.27 -8.96
C VAL A 323 3.46 3.17 -9.31
N SER A 324 3.33 2.19 -8.43
CA SER A 324 2.31 1.14 -8.52
C SER A 324 1.01 1.54 -7.85
N PHE A 325 1.08 2.38 -6.81
CA PHE A 325 -0.06 2.82 -6.03
C PHE A 325 0.25 4.16 -5.33
N VAL A 326 -0.77 5.00 -5.20
CA VAL A 326 -0.82 6.19 -4.35
C VAL A 326 -2.19 6.18 -3.65
N SER A 327 -2.22 6.37 -2.35
CA SER A 327 -3.47 6.49 -1.59
C SER A 327 -4.23 7.75 -2.00
N GLN A 328 -5.56 7.70 -1.92
CA GLN A 328 -6.38 8.90 -2.11
C GLN A 328 -6.38 9.73 -0.83
N GLN A 329 -6.21 11.04 -0.96
CA GLN A 329 -6.41 11.99 0.12
C GLN A 329 -7.92 12.21 0.36
N GLN A 330 -8.30 12.42 1.62
CA GLN A 330 -9.67 12.68 2.04
C GLN A 330 -9.75 14.09 2.64
N LEU A 331 -10.40 15.00 1.93
CA LEU A 331 -10.48 16.41 2.27
C LEU A 331 -11.94 16.86 2.36
N LYS A 332 -12.27 17.78 3.28
CA LYS A 332 -13.55 18.53 3.24
C LYS A 332 -13.47 19.67 2.22
N SER A 333 -12.32 20.34 2.20
CA SER A 333 -11.95 21.41 1.27
C SER A 333 -10.43 21.48 1.15
N PHE A 334 -9.90 22.34 0.28
CA PHE A 334 -8.45 22.55 0.16
C PHE A 334 -7.82 22.83 1.54
N ASN A 335 -6.71 22.14 1.84
CA ASN A 335 -5.97 22.22 3.09
C ASN A 335 -6.84 22.01 4.36
N HIS A 336 -7.89 21.19 4.26
CA HIS A 336 -8.75 20.83 5.37
C HIS A 336 -9.09 19.33 5.32
N PRO A 337 -8.20 18.48 5.85
CA PRO A 337 -8.39 17.03 5.80
C PRO A 337 -9.56 16.54 6.65
N TYR A 338 -10.00 15.32 6.34
CA TYR A 338 -10.78 14.54 7.27
C TYR A 338 -9.87 14.12 8.42
N GLN A 339 -10.38 14.23 9.64
CA GLN A 339 -9.58 14.02 10.85
C GLN A 339 -10.40 13.33 11.93
N PHE A 340 -9.72 12.50 12.72
CA PHE A 340 -10.23 12.09 14.02
C PHE A 340 -10.15 13.28 14.96
N GLY A 341 -11.05 13.36 15.92
CA GLY A 341 -10.97 14.40 16.94
C GLY A 341 -11.86 14.14 18.15
N TRP A 342 -11.66 14.97 19.15
CA TRP A 342 -12.39 14.97 20.41
C TRP A 342 -12.39 16.37 21.01
N LEU A 343 -13.57 16.90 21.37
CA LEU A 343 -13.71 18.24 21.98
C LEU A 343 -13.76 18.22 23.52
N GLY A 344 -13.57 17.06 24.15
CA GLY A 344 -13.68 16.90 25.59
C GLY A 344 -15.06 16.40 26.05
N LYS A 345 -15.11 15.86 27.27
CA LYS A 345 -16.36 15.41 27.92
C LYS A 345 -17.38 16.55 28.04
N GLY A 346 -18.62 16.25 27.68
CA GLY A 346 -19.72 17.23 27.63
C GLY A 346 -19.90 17.93 26.27
N ASN A 347 -19.02 17.66 25.30
CA ASN A 347 -19.11 18.16 23.92
C ASN A 347 -19.22 16.99 22.90
N GLU A 348 -19.90 15.90 23.27
CA GLU A 348 -20.00 14.68 22.47
C GLU A 348 -20.68 14.93 21.11
N GLU A 349 -21.81 15.64 21.12
CA GLU A 349 -22.57 15.96 19.91
C GLU A 349 -21.75 16.81 18.94
N ASP A 350 -21.12 17.88 19.44
CA ASP A 350 -20.27 18.76 18.64
C ASP A 350 -19.05 18.03 18.08
N SER A 351 -18.47 17.09 18.85
CA SER A 351 -17.38 16.23 18.38
C SER A 351 -17.83 15.36 17.21
N SER A 352 -19.00 14.72 17.32
CA SER A 352 -19.54 13.85 16.28
C SER A 352 -19.87 14.58 14.98
N ASN A 353 -20.25 15.86 15.07
CA ASN A 353 -20.55 16.68 13.90
C ASN A 353 -19.29 17.24 13.22
N SER A 354 -18.25 17.49 14.00
CA SER A 354 -17.02 18.16 13.53
C SER A 354 -15.99 17.18 12.96
N PHE A 355 -15.92 15.97 13.51
CA PHE A 355 -14.87 14.99 13.20
C PHE A 355 -15.42 13.75 12.52
N LYS A 356 -14.51 13.02 11.89
CA LYS A 356 -14.82 11.75 11.24
C LYS A 356 -14.61 10.57 12.18
N SER A 357 -15.26 9.47 11.83
CA SER A 357 -15.25 8.23 12.60
C SER A 357 -14.51 7.12 11.85
N SER A 358 -14.34 5.96 12.49
CA SER A 358 -13.75 4.79 11.85
C SER A 358 -14.53 4.30 10.62
N ASP A 359 -15.81 4.67 10.47
CA ASP A 359 -16.61 4.28 9.32
C ASP A 359 -16.32 5.14 8.08
N ASP A 360 -15.67 6.30 8.25
CA ASP A 360 -15.21 7.17 7.17
C ASP A 360 -13.81 6.77 6.62
N LEU A 361 -13.17 5.75 7.21
CA LEU A 361 -11.82 5.33 6.83
C LEU A 361 -11.76 4.83 5.39
N CYS A 362 -10.80 5.34 4.61
CA CYS A 362 -10.44 4.74 3.33
C CYS A 362 -9.58 3.50 3.58
N THR A 363 -10.17 2.30 3.47
CA THR A 363 -9.46 1.03 3.65
C THR A 363 -9.20 0.36 2.31
N SER A 364 -7.97 -0.12 2.09
CA SER A 364 -7.58 -0.78 0.84
C SER A 364 -6.52 -1.85 1.06
N SER A 365 -6.50 -2.83 0.15
CA SER A 365 -5.51 -3.90 0.12
C SER A 365 -4.73 -3.86 -1.19
N ILE A 366 -3.41 -3.87 -1.11
CA ILE A 366 -2.51 -3.77 -2.26
C ILE A 366 -1.59 -4.97 -2.24
N HIS A 367 -1.54 -5.69 -3.37
CA HIS A 367 -0.58 -6.78 -3.54
C HIS A 367 0.84 -6.21 -3.63
N VAL A 368 1.75 -6.76 -2.81
CA VAL A 368 3.16 -6.39 -2.77
C VAL A 368 4.04 -7.52 -3.28
N ARG A 369 5.20 -7.16 -3.80
CA ARG A 369 6.20 -8.07 -4.34
C ARG A 369 7.53 -7.81 -3.67
N ARG A 370 8.39 -8.82 -3.70
CA ARG A 370 9.79 -8.66 -3.31
C ARG A 370 10.42 -7.49 -4.05
N GLY A 371 11.09 -6.62 -3.29
CA GLY A 371 11.77 -5.44 -3.77
C GLY A 371 10.88 -4.23 -4.04
N ASP A 372 9.57 -4.31 -3.74
CA ASP A 372 8.76 -3.10 -3.66
C ASP A 372 9.26 -2.21 -2.52
N ILE A 373 9.12 -0.89 -2.70
CA ILE A 373 9.41 0.11 -1.68
C ILE A 373 8.13 0.85 -1.36
N ILE A 374 7.73 0.79 -0.10
CA ILE A 374 6.52 1.41 0.42
C ILE A 374 6.95 2.66 1.19
N ILE A 375 6.32 3.78 0.88
CA ILE A 375 6.51 5.06 1.59
C ILE A 375 5.18 5.40 2.23
N MET A 376 5.16 5.51 3.54
CA MET A 376 4.04 6.06 4.31
C MET A 376 4.51 7.40 4.88
N ALA A 377 3.72 8.45 4.74
CA ALA A 377 4.12 9.77 5.23
C ALA A 377 2.93 10.67 5.56
N THR A 378 3.22 11.72 6.31
CA THR A 378 2.33 12.88 6.49
C THR A 378 2.40 13.83 5.28
N ASP A 379 1.45 14.76 5.21
CA ASP A 379 1.33 15.78 4.16
C ASP A 379 2.59 16.64 4.02
N GLY A 380 3.34 16.89 5.10
CA GLY A 380 4.61 17.63 5.05
C GLY A 380 5.62 17.10 4.02
N LEU A 381 5.58 15.81 3.69
CA LEU A 381 6.30 15.26 2.53
C LEU A 381 5.59 15.57 1.20
N PHE A 382 4.32 15.18 1.09
CA PHE A 382 3.55 15.18 -0.16
C PHE A 382 3.28 16.60 -0.71
N ASP A 383 3.20 17.59 0.17
CA ASP A 383 3.00 18.99 -0.17
C ASP A 383 4.24 19.66 -0.76
N ASN A 384 5.42 19.06 -0.54
CA ASN A 384 6.72 19.64 -0.86
C ASN A 384 7.55 18.81 -1.85
N VAL A 385 7.26 17.52 -2.01
CA VAL A 385 8.01 16.62 -2.89
C VAL A 385 7.06 15.87 -3.83
N ASP A 386 7.20 16.11 -5.13
CA ASP A 386 6.42 15.40 -6.14
C ASP A 386 6.78 13.90 -6.18
N VAL A 387 5.80 13.08 -6.56
CA VAL A 387 5.95 11.62 -6.61
C VAL A 387 7.05 11.16 -7.57
N ASP A 388 7.29 11.87 -8.68
CA ASP A 388 8.39 11.55 -9.60
C ASP A 388 9.77 11.82 -8.97
N ASP A 389 9.86 12.85 -8.11
CA ASP A 389 11.08 13.14 -7.36
C ASP A 389 11.31 12.12 -6.26
N ILE A 390 10.26 11.74 -5.51
CA ILE A 390 10.31 10.63 -4.55
C ILE A 390 10.83 9.37 -5.25
N THR A 391 10.28 9.03 -6.41
CA THR A 391 10.69 7.87 -7.21
C THR A 391 12.17 7.94 -7.59
N SER A 392 12.64 9.12 -7.98
CA SER A 392 14.05 9.35 -8.38
C SER A 392 15.01 9.20 -7.20
N VAL A 393 14.64 9.71 -6.02
CA VAL A 393 15.40 9.55 -4.78
C VAL A 393 15.53 8.09 -4.39
N VAL A 394 14.41 7.35 -4.42
CA VAL A 394 14.40 5.92 -4.10
C VAL A 394 15.24 5.11 -5.08
N GLN A 395 15.18 5.43 -6.37
CA GLN A 395 16.02 4.80 -7.39
C GLN A 395 17.51 5.00 -7.10
N ILE A 396 17.93 6.20 -6.69
CA ILE A 396 19.32 6.49 -6.33
C ILE A 396 19.72 5.65 -5.12
N TRP A 397 18.89 5.64 -4.06
CA TRP A 397 19.14 4.84 -2.86
C TRP A 397 19.26 3.33 -3.16
N GLU A 398 18.44 2.79 -4.08
CA GLU A 398 18.55 1.41 -4.51
C GLU A 398 19.86 1.11 -5.27
N MET A 399 20.34 2.06 -6.07
CA MET A 399 21.59 1.93 -6.81
C MET A 399 22.81 1.97 -5.89
N GLU A 400 22.84 2.89 -4.92
CA GLU A 400 23.92 3.02 -3.93
C GLU A 400 24.00 1.78 -3.04
N ASN A 401 22.86 1.24 -2.61
CA ASN A 401 22.83 -0.04 -1.88
C ASN A 401 23.14 -1.27 -2.78
N GLY A 402 23.37 -1.05 -4.08
CA GLY A 402 23.64 -2.08 -5.06
C GLY A 402 22.51 -3.08 -5.21
N PHE A 403 21.28 -2.72 -4.85
CA PHE A 403 20.08 -3.52 -5.14
C PHE A 403 19.81 -3.55 -6.64
N VAL A 404 20.20 -2.48 -7.33
CA VAL A 404 20.17 -2.35 -8.79
C VAL A 404 21.57 -1.95 -9.27
N SER A 405 22.10 -2.64 -10.29
CA SER A 405 23.30 -2.19 -11.01
C SER A 405 22.90 -1.65 -12.38
N GLY A 406 22.77 -0.33 -12.51
CA GLY A 406 22.29 0.30 -13.75
C GLY A 406 20.82 -0.06 -14.04
N ASN A 407 20.54 -0.63 -15.22
CA ASN A 407 19.19 -1.05 -15.64
C ASN A 407 19.01 -2.58 -15.68
N ASP A 408 19.92 -3.35 -15.07
CA ASP A 408 19.89 -4.82 -15.17
C ASP A 408 18.96 -5.45 -14.11
N LEU A 409 17.67 -5.56 -14.44
CA LEU A 409 16.66 -6.30 -13.67
C LEU A 409 17.09 -7.75 -13.42
N ALA A 410 17.81 -8.37 -14.36
CA ALA A 410 18.27 -9.74 -14.20
C ALA A 410 19.43 -9.82 -13.19
N ALA A 411 20.26 -8.79 -13.02
CA ALA A 411 21.26 -8.73 -11.95
C ALA A 411 20.61 -8.66 -10.57
N ARG A 412 19.51 -7.90 -10.46
CA ARG A 412 18.70 -7.80 -9.25
C ARG A 412 18.09 -9.16 -8.89
N GLU A 413 17.45 -9.84 -9.83
CA GLU A 413 16.93 -11.21 -9.65
C GLU A 413 18.04 -12.21 -9.27
N ARG A 414 19.18 -12.20 -9.97
CA ARG A 414 20.33 -13.07 -9.63
C ARG A 414 20.88 -12.82 -8.23
N ARG A 415 20.84 -11.58 -7.73
CA ARG A 415 21.24 -11.26 -6.34
C ARG A 415 20.21 -11.80 -5.35
N TRP A 416 18.94 -11.71 -5.70
CA TRP A 416 17.83 -12.20 -4.90
C TRP A 416 17.82 -13.73 -4.75
N GLU A 417 18.16 -14.45 -5.81
CA GLU A 417 18.38 -15.90 -5.78
C GLU A 417 19.49 -16.31 -4.80
N LYS A 418 20.51 -15.46 -4.62
CA LYS A 418 21.64 -15.71 -3.69
C LYS A 418 21.33 -15.41 -2.22
N GLY A 419 20.14 -14.92 -1.88
CA GLY A 419 19.73 -14.67 -0.49
C GLY A 419 20.33 -13.44 0.18
N ILE A 420 21.05 -12.60 -0.58
CA ILE A 420 21.80 -11.43 -0.09
C ILE A 420 20.88 -10.21 0.11
N THR A 421 19.64 -10.43 0.57
CA THR A 421 18.60 -9.38 0.65
C THR A 421 18.20 -8.99 2.07
N LYS A 422 18.62 -9.74 3.09
CA LYS A 422 18.41 -9.33 4.50
C LYS A 422 19.39 -8.24 4.95
N GLY A 423 20.39 -7.86 4.13
CA GLY A 423 21.41 -6.87 4.48
C GLY A 423 21.74 -5.88 3.36
N TYR A 424 22.27 -4.71 3.75
CA TYR A 424 22.64 -3.58 2.89
C TYR A 424 24.14 -3.63 2.55
N LYS A 425 24.54 -3.29 1.30
CA LYS A 425 25.95 -3.35 0.88
C LYS A 425 26.78 -2.18 1.41
N GLU A 426 26.20 -0.98 1.43
CA GLU A 426 26.88 0.26 1.84
C GLU A 426 26.37 0.79 3.19
N GLY A 427 25.49 0.04 3.86
CA GLY A 427 24.97 0.42 5.17
C GLY A 427 23.89 1.50 5.16
N ARG A 428 23.43 2.00 4.00
CA ARG A 428 22.32 2.97 3.94
C ARG A 428 21.00 2.26 4.22
N SER A 429 20.49 2.39 5.44
CA SER A 429 19.26 1.74 5.88
C SER A 429 18.03 2.46 5.28
N PRO A 430 16.82 1.89 5.44
CA PRO A 430 15.59 2.60 5.13
C PRO A 430 15.41 3.87 5.96
N ASP A 431 16.04 3.97 7.14
CA ASP A 431 16.04 5.20 7.96
C ASP A 431 16.80 6.33 7.26
N ASP A 432 17.93 6.04 6.61
CA ASP A 432 18.67 7.04 5.84
C ASP A 432 17.84 7.57 4.66
N LEU A 433 17.07 6.70 4.01
CA LEU A 433 16.14 7.09 2.95
C LEU A 433 14.98 7.94 3.50
N ALA A 434 14.39 7.54 4.63
CA ALA A 434 13.35 8.30 5.29
C ALA A 434 13.85 9.70 5.68
N MET A 435 15.03 9.80 6.30
CA MET A 435 15.64 11.07 6.70
C MET A 435 15.92 11.96 5.50
N TYR A 436 16.49 11.40 4.42
CA TYR A 436 16.74 12.17 3.21
C TYR A 436 15.44 12.73 2.60
N LEU A 437 14.34 11.97 2.62
CA LEU A 437 13.03 12.46 2.16
C LEU A 437 12.51 13.60 3.04
N CYS A 438 12.61 13.50 4.37
CA CYS A 438 12.24 14.59 5.29
C CYS A 438 13.10 15.85 5.05
N GLU A 439 14.42 15.70 4.90
CA GLU A 439 15.32 16.82 4.62
C GLU A 439 15.04 17.48 3.28
N LEU A 440 14.73 16.67 2.25
CA LEU A 440 14.34 17.18 0.93
C LEU A 440 13.03 17.96 1.01
N ALA A 441 12.03 17.43 1.71
CA ALA A 441 10.75 18.08 1.94
C ALA A 441 10.94 19.42 2.65
N ARG A 442 11.67 19.45 3.77
CA ARG A 442 11.99 20.69 4.49
C ARG A 442 12.77 21.70 3.64
N LYS A 443 13.75 21.24 2.87
CA LYS A 443 14.51 22.13 2.00
C LYS A 443 13.62 22.80 0.96
N ARG A 444 12.66 22.05 0.39
CA ARG A 444 11.72 22.55 -0.62
C ARG A 444 10.60 23.39 -0.01
N SER A 445 10.17 23.07 1.21
CA SER A 445 9.16 23.84 1.92
C SER A 445 9.58 25.27 2.19
N LEU A 446 10.89 25.51 2.32
CA LEU A 446 11.49 26.83 2.54
C LEU A 446 11.76 27.63 1.25
N ARG A 447 11.46 27.08 0.07
CA ARG A 447 11.67 27.76 -1.22
C ARG A 447 10.46 28.61 -1.58
N ASP A 448 10.69 29.84 -2.01
CA ASP A 448 9.67 30.76 -2.55
C ASP A 448 9.75 30.90 -4.07
N ASP A 449 10.79 30.34 -4.69
CA ASP A 449 11.13 30.51 -6.10
C ASP A 449 10.53 29.42 -7.01
N VAL A 450 10.04 28.32 -6.44
CA VAL A 450 9.48 27.18 -7.17
C VAL A 450 8.20 26.73 -6.48
N ASP A 451 7.14 26.56 -7.27
CA ASP A 451 5.88 26.01 -6.79
C ASP A 451 6.06 24.54 -6.36
N SER A 452 5.68 24.26 -5.12
CA SER A 452 5.57 22.90 -4.62
C SER A 452 4.27 22.22 -5.11
N PRO A 453 4.11 20.90 -4.93
CA PRO A 453 2.83 20.23 -5.15
C PRO A 453 1.65 20.94 -4.47
N PHE A 454 1.82 21.38 -3.22
CA PHE A 454 0.82 22.18 -2.51
C PHE A 454 0.48 23.49 -3.24
N ALA A 455 1.50 24.25 -3.67
CA ALA A 455 1.27 25.50 -4.40
C ALA A 455 0.53 25.30 -5.72
N MET A 456 0.84 24.21 -6.43
CA MET A 456 0.14 23.83 -7.65
C MET A 456 -1.32 23.49 -7.37
N LEU A 457 -1.59 22.66 -6.34
CA LEU A 457 -2.95 22.32 -5.92
C LEU A 457 -3.73 23.54 -5.41
N ALA A 458 -3.08 24.46 -4.71
CA ALA A 458 -3.69 25.71 -4.27
C ALA A 458 -4.20 26.53 -5.47
N LYS A 459 -3.35 26.68 -6.49
CA LYS A 459 -3.71 27.38 -7.74
C LYS A 459 -4.84 26.69 -8.49
N GLU A 460 -4.86 25.36 -8.51
CA GLU A 460 -5.97 24.59 -9.08
C GLU A 460 -7.30 24.77 -8.32
N ASN A 461 -7.24 25.20 -7.07
CA ASN A 461 -8.40 25.54 -6.22
C ASN A 461 -8.61 27.07 -6.11
N ASP A 462 -8.12 27.85 -7.08
CA ASP A 462 -8.24 29.32 -7.15
C ASP A 462 -7.63 30.08 -5.96
N ILE A 463 -6.67 29.47 -5.26
CA ILE A 463 -5.93 30.06 -4.14
C ILE A 463 -4.56 30.53 -4.63
N MET A 464 -4.29 31.82 -4.47
CA MET A 464 -3.00 32.41 -4.83
C MET A 464 -1.95 32.07 -3.78
N TRP A 465 -1.19 31.00 -4.04
CA TRP A 465 -0.03 30.56 -3.25
C TRP A 465 1.21 30.47 -4.15
N SER A 466 2.42 30.55 -3.60
CA SER A 466 3.67 30.27 -4.33
C SER A 466 4.74 29.78 -3.37
N GLY A 467 5.66 28.95 -3.86
CA GLY A 467 6.70 28.35 -3.02
C GLY A 467 6.26 27.05 -2.35
N GLY A 468 7.00 26.64 -1.32
CA GLY A 468 6.71 25.47 -0.49
C GLY A 468 5.77 25.76 0.69
N MET A 469 5.41 24.70 1.39
CA MET A 469 4.55 24.73 2.59
C MET A 469 5.35 24.18 3.77
N PRO A 470 5.96 25.03 4.61
CA PRO A 470 6.68 24.58 5.82
C PRO A 470 5.76 23.78 6.74
N ASP A 471 6.17 22.57 7.08
CA ASP A 471 5.40 21.71 7.97
C ASP A 471 6.24 20.73 8.80
N ASP A 472 5.62 20.12 9.82
CA ASP A 472 6.07 18.87 10.42
C ASP A 472 6.11 17.78 9.31
N CYS A 473 7.10 16.88 9.35
CA CYS A 473 7.26 15.88 8.30
C CYS A 473 7.75 14.56 8.88
N THR A 474 6.92 13.53 8.71
CA THR A 474 7.21 12.16 9.15
C THR A 474 7.11 11.19 7.99
N VAL A 475 8.13 10.36 7.83
CA VAL A 475 8.25 9.41 6.73
C VAL A 475 8.65 8.04 7.26
N ILE A 476 7.88 7.02 6.91
CA ILE A 476 8.18 5.61 7.13
C ILE A 476 8.47 4.96 5.79
N VAL A 477 9.64 4.33 5.67
CA VAL A 477 10.05 3.58 4.48
C VAL A 477 10.09 2.10 4.79
N ALA A 478 9.39 1.30 4.00
CA ALA A 478 9.30 -0.14 4.10
C ALA A 478 9.83 -0.80 2.81
N HIS A 479 11.00 -1.42 2.88
CA HIS A 479 11.60 -2.17 1.78
C HIS A 479 11.22 -3.65 1.89
N VAL A 480 10.44 -4.14 0.93
CA VAL A 480 9.94 -5.52 0.91
C VAL A 480 11.07 -6.46 0.47
N VAL A 481 11.38 -7.45 1.31
CA VAL A 481 12.43 -8.44 1.09
C VAL A 481 11.83 -9.85 1.16
N GLY A 482 12.57 -10.87 0.74
CA GLY A 482 12.13 -12.27 0.79
C GLY A 482 13.30 -13.20 1.08
N GLU A 483 12.99 -14.44 1.45
CA GLU A 483 14.04 -15.46 1.65
C GLU A 483 14.73 -15.82 0.33
N PRO A 484 16.01 -16.25 0.35
CA PRO A 484 16.56 -17.00 -0.78
C PRO A 484 15.62 -18.14 -1.12
N GLY A 485 15.20 -18.24 -2.39
CA GLY A 485 14.48 -19.42 -2.86
C GLY A 485 15.37 -20.64 -2.63
N GLY A 486 15.05 -21.44 -1.63
CA GLY A 486 15.77 -22.68 -1.39
C GLY A 486 15.73 -23.53 -2.66
N LYS A 487 16.88 -24.02 -3.12
CA LYS A 487 16.92 -25.14 -4.05
C LYS A 487 16.34 -26.33 -3.28
N LYS A 488 15.07 -26.66 -3.52
CA LYS A 488 14.56 -28.00 -3.23
C LYS A 488 14.97 -28.92 -4.37
#